data_AF-A0A535F022-F1
#
_entry.id   AF-A0A535F022-F1
#
_cell.length_a   1.000
_cell.length_b   1.000
_cell.length_c   1.000
_cell.angle_alpha   90.00
_cell.angle_beta   90.00
_cell.angle_gamma   90.00
#
_symmetry.space_group_name_H-M   'P 1'
#
loop_
_entity.id
_entity.type
_entity.pdbx_description
1 polymer ?
#
loop_
_entity_poly.entity_id
_entity_poly.type
_entity_poly.pdbx_seq_one_letter_code
_entity_poly.pdbx_strand_id
1 'polypeptide(L)' 'MPQKIRQLKSTLAKAGFISRSAKGSHTYWQHAQNPDLYITISGHDGDDAER' A
#
# COMPACT_ATOMS: atom_id res chain seq x y z
N MET A 1 -2.24 -18.35 -6.90
CA MET A 1 -2.02 -17.11 -7.67
C MET A 1 -1.42 -16.07 -6.74
N PRO A 2 -0.44 -15.27 -7.16
CA PRO A 2 0.08 -14.19 -6.32
C PRO A 2 -1.05 -13.22 -5.96
N GLN A 3 -0.99 -12.61 -4.78
CA GLN A 3 -1.92 -11.53 -4.47
C GLN A 3 -1.58 -10.34 -5.35
N LYS A 4 -2.59 -9.63 -5.87
CA LYS A 4 -2.37 -8.39 -6.62
C LYS A 4 -2.10 -7.23 -5.67
N ILE A 5 -1.31 -6.25 -6.12
CA ILE A 5 -1.03 -5.03 -5.33
C ILE A 5 -2.32 -4.31 -4.92
N ARG A 6 -3.35 -4.27 -5.78
CA ARG A 6 -4.65 -3.70 -5.42
C ARG A 6 -5.29 -4.34 -4.18
N GLN A 7 -5.04 -5.64 -3.95
CA GLN A 7 -5.57 -6.35 -2.79
C GLN A 7 -4.85 -5.90 -1.52
N LEU A 8 -3.52 -5.76 -1.56
CA LEU A 8 -2.74 -5.21 -0.45
C LEU A 8 -3.20 -3.80 -0.09
N LYS A 9 -3.34 -2.92 -1.09
CA LYS A 9 -3.84 -1.55 -0.89
C LYS A 9 -5.24 -1.54 -0.27
N SER A 10 -6.14 -2.42 -0.71
CA SER A 10 -7.48 -2.55 -0.12
C SER A 10 -7.44 -3.00 1.34
N THR A 11 -6.56 -3.94 1.69
CA THR A 11 -6.37 -4.40 3.07
C THR A 11 -5.84 -3.27 3.96
N LEU A 12 -4.85 -2.51 3.49
CA LEU A 12 -4.32 -1.36 4.22
C LEU A 12 -5.37 -0.27 4.44
N ALA A 13 -6.16 0.04 3.41
CA ALA A 13 -7.26 1.00 3.54
C ALA A 13 -8.30 0.55 4.59
N LYS A 14 -8.68 -0.74 4.60
CA LYS A 14 -9.58 -1.30 5.61
C LYS A 14 -9.00 -1.27 7.02
N ALA A 15 -7.67 -1.41 7.14
CA ALA A 15 -6.95 -1.31 8.40
C ALA A 15 -6.75 0.15 8.88
N GLY A 16 -7.28 1.16 8.17
CA GLY A 16 -7.21 2.56 8.58
C GLY A 16 -5.92 3.29 8.15
N PHE A 17 -5.17 2.72 7.22
CA PHE A 17 -4.03 3.42 6.62
C PHE A 17 -4.50 4.39 5.53
N ILE A 18 -3.85 5.54 5.50
CA ILE A 18 -4.07 6.59 4.51
C ILE A 18 -2.97 6.49 3.46
N SER A 19 -3.36 6.36 2.18
CA SER A 19 -2.44 6.34 1.05
C SER A 19 -2.01 7.74 0.63
N ARG A 20 -0.74 7.90 0.29
CA ARG A 20 -0.17 9.07 -0.39
C ARG A 20 0.64 8.61 -1.59
N SER A 21 0.57 9.35 -2.69
CA SER A 21 1.44 9.13 -3.83
C SER A 21 2.90 9.39 -3.43
N ALA A 22 3.79 8.46 -3.77
CA ALA A 22 5.22 8.64 -3.66
C ALA A 22 5.82 8.75 -5.07
N LYS A 23 7.15 8.76 -5.16
CA LYS A 23 7.85 8.88 -6.44
C LYS A 23 7.55 7.66 -7.34
N GLY A 24 7.15 7.92 -8.60
CA GLY A 24 6.92 6.87 -9.59
C GLY A 24 5.69 6.01 -9.28
N SER A 25 5.83 4.69 -9.34
CA SER A 25 4.76 3.72 -9.04
C SER A 25 4.65 3.39 -7.55
N HIS A 26 5.36 4.11 -6.68
CA HIS A 26 5.34 3.85 -5.24
C HIS A 26 4.14 4.54 -4.59
N THR A 27 3.52 3.87 -3.62
CA THR A 27 2.49 4.42 -2.74
C THR A 27 2.96 4.32 -1.30
N TYR A 28 2.94 5.44 -0.59
CA TYR A 28 3.22 5.50 0.83
C TYR A 28 1.91 5.36 1.61
N TRP A 29 1.91 4.57 2.68
CA TRP A 29 0.76 4.31 3.53
C TRP A 29 1.14 4.61 4.97
N GLN A 30 0.31 5.37 5.67
CA GLN A 30 0.56 5.71 7.08
C GLN A 30 -0.73 5.58 7.88
N HIS A 31 -0.62 5.04 9.10
CA HIS A 31 -1.76 4.92 9.98
C HIS A 31 -2.11 6.28 10.61
N ALA A 32 -3.39 6.66 10.58
CA ALA A 32 -3.83 7.98 11.05
C ALA A 32 -3.55 8.22 12.53
N GLN A 33 -3.64 7.18 13.37
CA GLN A 33 -3.45 7.28 14.81
C GLN A 33 -1.99 7.08 15.24
N ASN A 34 -1.18 6.42 14.39
CA ASN A 34 0.20 6.05 14.70
C ASN A 34 1.11 6.44 13.51
N PRO A 35 1.63 7.67 13.48
CA PRO A 35 2.44 8.17 12.36
C PRO A 35 3.72 7.36 12.11
N ASP A 36 4.27 6.74 13.16
CA ASP A 36 5.47 5.90 13.08
C ASP A 36 5.22 4.57 12.37
N LEU A 37 3.95 4.16 12.25
CA LEU A 37 3.56 2.96 11.51
C LEU A 37 3.26 3.33 10.06
N TYR A 38 4.26 3.12 9.21
CA TYR A 38 4.17 3.38 7.78
C TYR A 38 4.66 2.21 6.94
N ILE A 39 4.13 2.13 5.72
CA ILE A 39 4.39 1.07 4.76
C ILE A 39 4.58 1.72 3.39
N THR A 40 5.60 1.31 2.65
CA THR A 40 5.77 1.71 1.24
C THR A 40 5.49 0.51 0.36
N ILE A 41 4.57 0.65 -0.58
CA ILE A 41 4.27 -0.35 -1.61
C ILE A 41 4.82 0.16 -2.94
N SER A 42 5.67 -0.62 -3.60
CA SER A 42 6.11 -0.38 -4.98
C SER A 42 5.21 -1.10 -5.97
N GLY A 43 4.84 -0.44 -7.07
CA GLY A 43 4.14 -1.07 -8.19
C GLY A 43 2.69 -0.61 -8.39
N HIS A 44 2.16 -0.95 -9.56
CA HIS A 44 0.81 -0.59 -9.98
C HIS A 44 -0.22 -1.62 -9.50
N ASP A 45 -1.48 -1.22 -9.49
CA ASP A 45 -2.59 -2.05 -8.97
C ASP A 45 -2.77 -3.41 -9.69
N GLY A 46 -2.35 -3.49 -10.96
CA GLY A 46 -2.40 -4.69 -11.78
C GLY A 46 -1.21 -5.65 -11.57
N ASP A 47 -0.15 -5.17 -10.94
CA ASP A 47 1.06 -5.96 -10.71
C ASP A 47 0.79 -7.02 -9.61
N ASP A 48 1.49 -8.14 -9.74
CA ASP A 48 1.53 -9.15 -8.69
C ASP A 48 2.42 -8.65 -7.56
N ALA A 49 1.95 -8.80 -6.32
CA ALA A 49 2.77 -8.54 -5.15
C ALA A 49 3.93 -9.54 -5.14
N GLU A 50 5.14 -9.00 -5.00
CA GLU A 50 6.33 -9.81 -4.80
C GLU A 50 6.19 -10.61 -3.49
N ARG A 51 6.71 -11.84 -3.49
CA ARG A 51 6.41 -12.84 -2.47
C ARG A 51 7.43 -12.85 -1.34
#